data_AF-A0A7K4H1G2-F1
#
_entry.id   AF-A0A7K4H1G2-F1
#
_cell.length_a   1.000
_cell.length_b   1.000
_cell.length_c   1.000
_cell.angle_alpha   90.00
_cell.angle_beta   90.00
_cell.angle_gamma   90.00
#
_symmetry.space_group_name_H-M   'P 1'
#
loop_
_entity.id
_entity.type
_entity.pdbx_description
1 polymer ?
#
loop_
_entity_poly.entity_id
_entity_poly.type
_entity_poly.pdbx_seq_one_letter_code
_entity_poly.pdbx_strand_id
1 'polypeptide(L)'
;MKLKISKNFQDFLIIHFVFAAICVLILLIPISGSNGIKLFILVVIYNIIIPLFAYFRNHSEWINIWLFVFILSLFQVWPDWFLSAELDILVFPEDGFIKIGTISLYMAGLWAIPLFLIIFIVSYLQENYSILRVYLVVAFLSLIIFGLAEQAIWMLESWYAQNVIMIGHLALYIIIPEIILGIITFYGYNLILDKNHLLKIPVAFTIMLLYLGSAVFFYFLIERVIFL
;
A
#
# COMPACT_ATOMS: atom_id res chain seq x y z
N MET A 1 18.45 -13.48 -25.69
CA MET A 1 17.66 -12.26 -25.91
C MET A 1 17.93 -11.30 -24.76
N LYS A 2 18.70 -10.21 -24.95
CA LYS A 2 18.92 -9.22 -23.89
C LYS A 2 17.64 -8.39 -23.76
N LEU A 3 16.92 -8.53 -22.65
CA LEU A 3 15.80 -7.66 -22.30
C LEU A 3 16.33 -6.22 -22.22
N LYS A 4 16.02 -5.41 -23.23
CA LYS A 4 16.35 -3.99 -23.22
C LYS A 4 15.32 -3.31 -22.33
N ILE A 5 15.71 -3.02 -21.09
CA ILE A 5 14.86 -2.32 -20.12
C ILE A 5 14.46 -0.97 -20.72
N SER A 6 13.15 -0.66 -20.73
CA SER A 6 12.65 0.60 -21.24
C SER A 6 13.15 1.78 -20.39
N LYS A 7 13.30 2.96 -20.97
CA LYS A 7 13.69 4.16 -20.22
C LYS A 7 12.70 4.45 -19.07
N ASN A 8 11.41 4.21 -19.30
CA ASN A 8 10.36 4.32 -18.28
C ASN A 8 10.67 3.44 -17.07
N PHE A 9 10.97 2.15 -17.29
CA PHE A 9 11.30 1.23 -16.21
C PHE A 9 12.66 1.54 -15.55
N GLN A 10 13.64 2.04 -16.30
CA GLN A 10 14.90 2.51 -15.72
C GLN A 10 14.70 3.69 -14.77
N ASP A 11 13.93 4.70 -15.21
CA ASP A 11 13.56 5.86 -14.41
C ASP A 11 12.81 5.42 -13.13
N PHE A 12 11.92 4.43 -13.23
CA PHE A 12 11.24 3.81 -12.08
C PHE A 12 12.23 3.18 -11.09
N LEU A 13 13.18 2.37 -11.56
CA LEU A 13 14.17 1.75 -10.68
C LEU A 13 15.05 2.81 -10.00
N ILE A 14 15.47 3.84 -10.74
CA ILE A 14 16.33 4.91 -10.21
C ILE A 14 15.60 5.65 -9.08
N ILE A 15 14.36 6.09 -9.29
CA ILE A 15 13.67 6.92 -8.30
C ILE A 15 13.34 6.13 -7.03
N HIS A 16 13.00 4.85 -7.14
CA HIS A 16 12.73 4.00 -5.98
C HIS A 16 14.01 3.60 -5.25
N PHE A 17 15.12 3.44 -5.95
CA PHE A 17 16.42 3.26 -5.30
C PHE A 17 16.85 4.52 -4.51
N VAL A 18 16.65 5.71 -5.09
CA VAL A 18 16.85 6.98 -4.40
C VAL A 18 15.93 7.10 -3.19
N PHE A 19 14.65 6.76 -3.33
CA PHE A 19 13.70 6.78 -2.22
C PHE A 19 14.09 5.79 -1.12
N ALA A 20 14.52 4.57 -1.46
CA ALA A 20 15.01 3.59 -0.51
C ALA A 20 16.24 4.11 0.27
N ALA A 21 17.17 4.79 -0.41
CA ALA A 21 18.30 5.44 0.25
C ALA A 21 17.83 6.55 1.21
N ILE A 22 16.83 7.35 0.82
CA ILE A 22 16.22 8.36 1.69
C ILE A 22 15.56 7.71 2.92
N CYS A 23 14.83 6.59 2.75
CA CYS A 23 14.26 5.82 3.87
C CYS A 23 15.34 5.41 4.86
N VAL A 24 16.43 4.80 4.38
CA VAL A 24 17.55 4.39 5.25
C VAL A 24 18.13 5.59 5.98
N LEU A 25 18.42 6.68 5.28
CA LEU A 25 19.00 7.88 5.88
C LEU A 25 18.10 8.46 6.98
N ILE A 26 16.80 8.63 6.72
CA ILE A 26 15.85 9.22 7.68
C ILE A 26 15.62 8.30 8.88
N LEU A 27 15.47 6.99 8.65
CA LEU A 27 15.22 6.04 9.74
C LEU A 27 16.42 5.95 10.69
N LEU A 28 17.65 6.08 10.18
CA LEU A 28 18.89 6.08 10.98
C LEU A 28 19.13 7.36 11.77
N ILE A 29 18.42 8.46 11.52
CA ILE A 29 18.58 9.69 12.32
C ILE A 29 18.08 9.39 13.75
N PRO A 30 18.91 9.59 14.79
CA PRO A 30 18.50 9.34 16.17
C PRO A 30 17.62 10.50 16.68
N ILE A 31 16.40 10.59 16.16
CA ILE A 31 15.34 11.47 16.69
C ILE A 31 14.62 10.67 17.77
N SER A 32 14.91 10.97 19.03
CA SER A 32 14.29 10.31 20.17
C SER A 32 12.78 10.57 20.20
N GLY A 33 11.98 9.49 20.20
CA GLY A 33 10.55 9.55 20.52
C GLY A 33 9.60 9.99 19.40
N SER A 34 9.99 9.94 18.12
CA SER A 34 9.08 10.32 17.02
C SER A 34 9.24 9.50 15.73
N ASN A 35 9.22 8.17 15.84
CA ASN A 35 9.17 7.30 14.66
C ASN A 35 7.99 7.67 13.73
N GLY A 36 6.87 8.13 14.29
CA GLY A 36 5.73 8.63 13.50
C GLY A 36 6.06 9.88 12.67
N ILE A 37 6.90 10.80 13.17
CA ILE A 37 7.36 11.97 12.38
C ILE A 37 8.26 11.51 11.23
N LYS A 38 9.15 10.54 11.47
CA LYS A 38 10.02 10.00 10.41
C LYS A 38 9.19 9.37 9.30
N LEU A 39 8.21 8.55 9.66
CA LEU A 39 7.28 7.93 8.71
C LEU A 39 6.48 8.98 7.95
N PHE A 40 5.93 9.98 8.65
CA PHE A 40 5.23 11.09 8.02
C PHE A 40 6.09 11.80 6.96
N ILE A 41 7.34 12.14 7.31
CA ILE A 41 8.28 12.77 6.36
C ILE A 41 8.47 11.87 5.14
N LEU A 42 8.67 10.56 5.33
CA LEU A 42 8.84 9.62 4.22
C LEU A 42 7.61 9.51 3.33
N VAL A 43 6.40 9.45 3.93
CA VAL A 43 5.13 9.44 3.19
C VAL A 43 4.97 10.72 2.35
N VAL A 44 5.26 11.89 2.94
CA VAL A 44 5.19 13.17 2.24
C VAL A 44 6.21 13.23 1.10
N ILE A 45 7.46 12.84 1.37
CA ILE A 45 8.53 12.81 0.37
C ILE A 45 8.12 11.94 -0.82
N TYR A 46 7.63 10.72 -0.58
CA TYR A 46 7.21 9.82 -1.66
C TYR A 46 6.10 10.44 -2.51
N ASN A 47 5.05 10.92 -1.85
CA ASN A 47 3.87 11.46 -2.52
C ASN A 47 4.14 12.79 -3.26
N ILE A 48 5.26 13.45 -2.98
CA ILE A 48 5.74 14.62 -3.74
C ILE A 48 6.68 14.18 -4.86
N ILE A 49 7.66 13.33 -4.58
CA ILE A 49 8.72 12.96 -5.54
C ILE A 49 8.12 12.22 -6.74
N ILE A 50 7.21 11.27 -6.54
CA ILE A 50 6.64 10.48 -7.64
C ILE A 50 5.95 11.34 -8.71
N PRO A 51 4.94 12.19 -8.38
CA PRO A 51 4.28 13.00 -9.39
C PRO A 51 5.20 14.08 -9.98
N LEU A 52 6.11 14.68 -9.20
CA LEU A 52 7.06 15.67 -9.72
C LEU A 52 8.03 15.04 -10.71
N PHE A 53 8.66 13.91 -10.34
CA PHE A 53 9.60 13.21 -11.20
C PHE A 53 8.90 12.75 -12.48
N ALA A 54 7.68 12.21 -12.37
CA ALA A 54 6.85 11.85 -13.51
C ALA A 54 6.57 13.04 -14.43
N TYR A 55 6.20 14.19 -13.88
CA TYR A 55 5.95 15.42 -14.64
C TYR A 55 7.21 15.87 -15.40
N PHE A 56 8.35 15.97 -14.73
CA PHE A 56 9.61 16.40 -15.35
C PHE A 56 10.15 15.41 -16.39
N ARG A 57 9.79 14.14 -16.30
CA ARG A 57 10.19 13.09 -17.25
C ARG A 57 9.15 12.80 -18.34
N ASN A 58 8.00 13.47 -18.31
CA ASN A 58 6.85 13.24 -19.20
C ASN A 58 6.23 11.83 -19.08
N HIS A 59 6.21 11.26 -17.88
CA HIS A 59 5.55 9.98 -17.58
C HIS A 59 4.11 10.21 -17.12
N SER A 60 3.20 10.53 -18.04
CA SER A 60 1.79 10.84 -17.72
C SER A 60 1.05 9.70 -17.02
N GLU A 61 1.37 8.46 -17.36
CA GLU A 61 0.82 7.26 -16.72
C GLU A 61 1.11 7.24 -15.22
N TRP A 62 2.33 7.61 -14.79
CA TRP A 62 2.69 7.61 -13.38
C TRP A 62 1.84 8.59 -12.58
N ILE A 63 1.59 9.78 -13.13
CA ILE A 63 0.71 10.77 -12.50
C ILE A 63 -0.70 10.20 -12.39
N ASN A 64 -1.16 9.47 -13.41
CA ASN A 64 -2.48 8.84 -13.42
C ASN A 64 -2.59 7.75 -12.32
N ILE A 65 -1.60 6.84 -12.26
CA ILE A 65 -1.49 5.80 -11.21
C ILE A 65 -1.42 6.46 -9.84
N TRP A 66 -0.48 7.37 -9.62
CA TRP A 66 -0.26 8.06 -8.35
C TRP A 66 -1.54 8.72 -7.85
N LEU A 67 -2.22 9.50 -8.69
CA LEU A 67 -3.46 10.17 -8.30
C LEU A 67 -4.54 9.16 -7.88
N PHE A 68 -4.64 8.02 -8.56
CA PHE A 68 -5.61 6.98 -8.21
C PHE A 68 -5.27 6.33 -6.86
N VAL A 69 -4.04 5.85 -6.68
CA VAL A 69 -3.63 5.15 -5.46
C VAL A 69 -3.50 6.09 -4.27
N PHE A 70 -3.22 7.38 -4.49
CA PHE A 70 -3.22 8.39 -3.43
C PHE A 70 -4.63 8.60 -2.87
N ILE A 71 -5.63 8.78 -3.74
CA ILE A 71 -7.04 8.87 -3.32
C ILE A 71 -7.46 7.61 -2.56
N LEU A 72 -7.11 6.43 -3.09
CA LEU A 72 -7.37 5.17 -2.40
C LEU A 72 -6.69 5.11 -1.03
N SER A 73 -5.44 5.55 -0.93
CA SER A 73 -4.70 5.58 0.33
C SER A 73 -5.34 6.47 1.39
N LEU A 74 -6.01 7.57 1.00
CA LEU A 74 -6.76 8.39 1.94
C LEU A 74 -7.98 7.63 2.50
N PHE A 75 -8.62 6.79 1.68
CA PHE A 75 -9.73 5.95 2.11
C PHE A 75 -9.28 4.75 2.96
N GLN A 76 -8.04 4.28 2.84
CA GLN A 76 -7.54 3.15 3.65
C GLN A 76 -7.46 3.43 5.16
N VAL A 77 -7.59 4.70 5.57
CA VAL A 77 -7.74 5.08 6.99
C VAL A 77 -8.98 4.41 7.62
N TRP A 78 -10.09 4.23 6.88
CA TRP A 78 -11.30 3.63 7.44
C TRP A 78 -11.14 2.13 7.76
N PRO A 79 -10.61 1.29 6.85
CA PRO A 79 -10.25 -0.10 7.16
C PRO A 79 -9.35 -0.22 8.39
N ASP A 80 -8.25 0.54 8.43
CA ASP A 80 -7.30 0.51 9.56
C ASP A 80 -7.99 0.92 10.87
N TRP A 81 -8.94 1.84 10.81
CA TRP A 81 -9.65 2.34 11.99
C TRP A 81 -10.59 1.27 12.50
N PHE A 82 -11.33 0.62 11.58
CA PHE A 82 -12.24 -0.45 11.94
C PHE A 82 -11.50 -1.65 12.57
N LEU A 83 -10.39 -2.07 11.96
CA LEU A 83 -9.57 -3.17 12.48
C LEU A 83 -8.98 -2.85 13.86
N SER A 84 -8.66 -1.58 14.12
CA SER A 84 -8.07 -1.18 15.40
C SER A 84 -9.10 -0.87 16.49
N ALA A 85 -10.09 -0.05 16.21
CA ALA A 85 -11.04 0.44 17.22
C ALA A 85 -12.25 -0.49 17.44
N GLU A 86 -12.74 -1.15 16.39
CA GLU A 86 -13.97 -1.96 16.47
C GLU A 86 -13.67 -3.45 16.68
N LEU A 87 -12.61 -3.96 16.06
CA LEU A 87 -12.20 -5.36 16.22
C LEU A 87 -11.10 -5.59 17.26
N ASP A 88 -10.37 -4.54 17.68
CA ASP A 88 -9.27 -4.62 18.64
C ASP A 88 -8.17 -5.64 18.24
N ILE A 89 -7.90 -5.75 16.93
CA ILE A 89 -6.91 -6.68 16.36
C ILE A 89 -5.70 -6.00 15.72
N LEU A 90 -5.73 -4.68 15.61
CA LEU A 90 -4.65 -3.88 15.03
C LEU A 90 -4.31 -2.73 15.97
N VAL A 91 -3.04 -2.57 16.32
CA VAL A 91 -2.59 -1.51 17.24
C VAL A 91 -1.65 -0.56 16.53
N PHE A 92 -1.92 0.73 16.67
CA PHE A 92 -1.00 1.81 16.36
C PHE A 92 -0.49 2.39 17.69
N PRO A 93 0.73 2.05 18.12
CA PRO A 93 1.28 2.53 19.40
C PRO A 93 1.51 4.05 19.38
N GLU A 94 1.80 4.63 20.54
CA GLU A 94 2.17 6.05 20.63
C GLU A 94 3.54 6.27 19.97
N ASP A 95 3.53 6.87 18.78
CA ASP A 95 4.72 7.04 17.93
C ASP A 95 5.21 8.49 17.86
N GLY A 96 4.67 9.36 18.72
CA GLY A 96 5.00 10.78 18.82
C GLY A 96 4.40 11.64 17.70
N PHE A 97 3.45 11.13 16.92
CA PHE A 97 2.78 11.86 15.86
C PHE A 97 1.26 11.99 16.09
N ILE A 98 0.64 12.91 15.34
CA ILE A 98 -0.80 13.20 15.45
C ILE A 98 -1.60 11.98 14.97
N LYS A 99 -2.64 11.62 15.73
CA LYS A 99 -3.57 10.54 15.40
C LYS A 99 -4.96 11.06 15.00
N ILE A 100 -5.63 10.31 14.13
CA ILE A 100 -7.08 10.40 13.88
C ILE A 100 -7.71 9.13 14.46
N GLY A 101 -8.47 9.28 15.55
CA GLY A 101 -8.95 8.11 16.30
C GLY A 101 -7.76 7.32 16.85
N THR A 102 -7.69 6.03 16.50
CA THR A 102 -6.61 5.12 16.87
C THR A 102 -5.39 5.20 15.93
N ILE A 103 -5.52 5.79 14.73
CA ILE A 103 -4.52 5.67 13.67
C ILE A 103 -3.62 6.89 13.59
N SER A 104 -2.33 6.69 13.36
CA SER A 104 -1.39 7.77 13.03
C SER A 104 -1.68 8.41 11.67
N LEU A 105 -1.69 9.74 11.62
CA LEU A 105 -2.13 10.53 10.46
C LEU A 105 -1.34 10.23 9.17
N TYR A 106 -0.07 9.78 9.26
CA TYR A 106 0.73 9.43 8.08
C TYR A 106 0.19 8.22 7.32
N MET A 107 -0.67 7.39 7.93
CA MET A 107 -1.33 6.28 7.24
C MET A 107 -2.18 6.78 6.06
N ALA A 108 -2.70 8.02 6.15
CA ALA A 108 -3.30 8.75 5.05
C ALA A 108 -2.22 9.16 4.01
N GLY A 109 -1.87 8.23 3.14
CA GLY A 109 -0.85 8.39 2.09
C GLY A 109 0.20 7.30 2.08
N LEU A 110 0.32 6.51 3.15
CA LEU A 110 1.28 5.40 3.26
C LEU A 110 0.96 4.30 2.23
N TRP A 111 -0.31 3.91 2.12
CA TRP A 111 -0.77 2.87 1.19
C TRP A 111 -0.53 3.22 -0.28
N ALA A 112 -0.34 4.49 -0.63
CA ALA A 112 0.01 4.90 -1.97
C ALA A 112 1.36 4.33 -2.42
N ILE A 113 2.29 4.09 -1.49
CA ILE A 113 3.63 3.54 -1.78
C ILE A 113 3.54 2.12 -2.36
N PRO A 114 3.04 1.10 -1.62
CA PRO A 114 2.97 -0.27 -2.13
C PRO A 114 2.04 -0.40 -3.33
N LEU A 115 0.90 0.30 -3.33
CA LEU A 115 -0.06 0.22 -4.43
C LEU A 115 0.52 0.84 -5.72
N PHE A 116 1.24 1.96 -5.65
CA PHE A 116 1.92 2.51 -6.82
C PHE A 116 2.89 1.49 -7.43
N LEU A 117 3.73 0.84 -6.60
CA LEU A 117 4.69 -0.17 -7.04
C LEU A 117 4.00 -1.33 -7.76
N ILE A 118 2.96 -1.89 -7.15
CA ILE A 118 2.21 -3.03 -7.70
C ILE A 118 1.61 -2.65 -9.05
N ILE A 119 0.87 -1.53 -9.11
CA ILE A 119 0.17 -1.11 -10.32
C ILE A 119 1.15 -0.77 -11.43
N PHE A 120 2.21 -0.01 -11.13
CA PHE A 120 3.21 0.34 -12.13
C PHE A 120 3.90 -0.88 -12.74
N ILE A 121 4.39 -1.80 -11.90
CA ILE A 121 5.10 -3.00 -12.37
C ILE A 121 4.18 -3.84 -13.24
N VAL A 122 2.93 -4.02 -12.83
CA VAL A 122 1.97 -4.87 -13.53
C VAL A 122 1.49 -4.20 -14.82
N SER A 123 1.23 -2.90 -14.84
CA SER A 123 0.90 -2.16 -16.08
C SER A 123 1.99 -2.31 -17.13
N TYR A 124 3.27 -2.24 -16.72
CA TYR A 124 4.40 -2.49 -17.63
C TYR A 124 4.44 -3.92 -18.18
N LEU A 125 4.01 -4.91 -17.39
CA LEU A 125 3.95 -6.31 -17.83
C LEU A 125 2.72 -6.60 -18.70
N GLN A 126 1.61 -5.91 -18.49
CA GLN A 126 0.34 -6.17 -19.18
C GLN A 126 0.46 -6.13 -20.72
N GLU A 127 1.39 -5.35 -21.26
CA GLU A 127 1.65 -5.25 -22.70
C GLU A 127 2.12 -6.59 -23.34
N ASN A 128 2.70 -7.50 -22.56
CA ASN A 128 3.43 -8.66 -23.08
C ASN A 128 2.92 -10.01 -22.56
N TYR A 129 1.95 -10.01 -21.65
CA TYR A 129 1.48 -11.22 -20.96
C TYR A 129 -0.04 -11.37 -21.04
N SER A 130 -0.52 -12.61 -20.91
CA SER A 130 -1.95 -12.89 -20.85
C SER A 130 -2.57 -12.35 -19.56
N ILE A 131 -3.85 -12.01 -19.61
CA ILE A 131 -4.60 -11.44 -18.48
C ILE A 131 -4.48 -12.28 -17.20
N LEU A 132 -4.55 -13.62 -17.31
CA LEU A 132 -4.39 -14.52 -16.18
C LEU A 132 -3.00 -14.38 -15.53
N ARG A 133 -1.93 -14.32 -16.33
CA ARG A 133 -0.57 -14.15 -15.81
C ARG A 133 -0.40 -12.80 -15.14
N VAL A 134 -0.99 -11.75 -15.69
CA VAL A 134 -0.97 -10.40 -15.12
C VAL A 134 -1.59 -10.42 -13.71
N TYR A 135 -2.79 -10.99 -13.54
CA TYR A 135 -3.43 -11.10 -12.23
C TYR A 135 -2.70 -12.00 -11.24
N LEU A 136 -2.07 -13.08 -11.70
CA LEU A 136 -1.21 -13.91 -10.84
C LEU A 136 0.01 -13.12 -10.34
N VAL A 137 0.60 -12.27 -11.19
CA VAL A 137 1.70 -11.39 -10.78
C VAL A 137 1.21 -10.33 -9.80
N VAL A 138 0.03 -9.74 -9.99
CA VAL A 138 -0.56 -8.81 -9.01
C VAL A 138 -0.69 -9.49 -7.66
N ALA A 139 -1.33 -10.66 -7.61
CA ALA A 139 -1.54 -11.42 -6.39
C ALA A 139 -0.22 -11.73 -5.67
N PHE A 140 0.79 -12.16 -6.44
CA PHE A 140 2.11 -12.46 -5.91
C PHE A 140 2.84 -11.22 -5.38
N LEU A 141 2.83 -10.11 -6.11
CA LEU A 141 3.45 -8.85 -5.67
C LEU A 141 2.76 -8.30 -4.42
N SER A 142 1.43 -8.35 -4.35
CA SER A 142 0.68 -7.96 -3.16
C SER A 142 1.06 -8.79 -1.95
N LEU A 143 1.10 -10.12 -2.09
CA LEU A 143 1.53 -11.02 -1.02
C LEU A 143 2.93 -10.69 -0.52
N ILE A 144 3.88 -10.45 -1.44
CA ILE A 144 5.26 -10.13 -1.06
C ILE A 144 5.33 -8.77 -0.38
N ILE A 145 4.77 -7.74 -0.99
CA ILE A 145 4.96 -6.36 -0.52
C ILE A 145 4.26 -6.16 0.83
N PHE A 146 3.01 -6.58 0.96
CA PHE A 146 2.27 -6.43 2.20
C PHE A 146 2.73 -7.43 3.27
N GLY A 147 2.96 -8.69 2.90
CA GLY A 147 3.47 -9.70 3.83
C GLY A 147 4.85 -9.34 4.41
N LEU A 148 5.74 -8.74 3.61
CA LEU A 148 7.02 -8.22 4.11
C LEU A 148 6.84 -6.95 4.97
N ALA A 149 5.88 -6.08 4.64
CA ALA A 149 5.58 -4.91 5.44
C ALA A 149 5.12 -5.33 6.85
N GLU A 150 4.17 -6.26 6.95
CA GLU A 150 3.70 -6.82 8.23
C GLU A 150 4.83 -7.43 9.07
N GLN A 151 5.77 -8.14 8.44
CA GLN A 151 6.91 -8.75 9.14
C GLN A 151 7.97 -7.75 9.62
N ALA A 152 8.02 -6.54 9.05
CA ALA A 152 9.11 -5.59 9.30
C ALA A 152 8.66 -4.34 10.08
N ILE A 153 7.42 -3.89 9.91
CA ILE A 153 7.01 -2.56 10.35
C ILE A 153 6.87 -2.43 11.87
N TRP A 154 6.65 -3.52 12.59
CA TRP A 154 6.64 -3.55 14.05
C TRP A 154 7.99 -3.06 14.63
N MET A 155 9.10 -3.22 13.90
CA MET A 155 10.42 -2.72 14.29
C MET A 155 10.51 -1.19 14.31
N LEU A 156 9.59 -0.51 13.62
CA LEU A 156 9.48 0.94 13.57
C LEU A 156 8.41 1.47 14.53
N GLU A 157 7.80 0.60 15.35
CA GLU A 157 6.70 0.96 16.25
C GLU A 157 5.56 1.68 15.49
N SER A 158 5.25 1.24 14.27
CA SER A 158 4.22 1.89 13.44
C SER A 158 2.85 1.23 13.63
N TRP A 159 2.75 -0.06 13.35
CA TRP A 159 1.60 -0.89 13.71
C TRP A 159 2.03 -2.33 13.98
N TYR A 160 1.18 -3.06 14.70
CA TYR A 160 1.30 -4.49 14.88
C TYR A 160 -0.07 -5.13 15.12
N ALA A 161 -0.21 -6.39 14.72
CA ALA A 161 -1.41 -7.16 14.99
C ALA A 161 -1.44 -7.68 16.44
N GLN A 162 -2.64 -7.85 16.99
CA GLN A 162 -2.87 -8.47 18.29
C GLN A 162 -4.14 -9.31 18.28
N ASN A 163 -4.34 -10.16 19.28
CA ASN A 163 -5.58 -10.93 19.48
C ASN A 163 -6.01 -11.78 18.25
N VAL A 164 -5.05 -12.17 17.41
CA VAL A 164 -5.25 -12.98 16.20
C VAL A 164 -4.10 -13.97 16.04
N ILE A 165 -4.31 -14.99 15.22
CA ILE A 165 -3.27 -15.96 14.91
C ILE A 165 -2.25 -15.34 13.96
N MET A 166 -0.98 -15.53 14.31
CA MET A 166 0.16 -14.99 13.58
C MET A 166 1.17 -16.07 13.19
N ILE A 167 1.84 -15.88 12.05
CA ILE A 167 3.10 -16.54 11.73
C ILE A 167 4.19 -15.48 11.81
N GLY A 168 5.03 -15.53 12.86
CA GLY A 168 5.92 -14.40 13.18
C GLY A 168 5.08 -13.19 13.57
N HIS A 169 5.24 -12.07 12.85
CA HIS A 169 4.43 -10.86 13.05
C HIS A 169 3.27 -10.71 12.05
N LEU A 170 3.14 -11.65 11.10
CA LEU A 170 2.09 -11.61 10.07
C LEU A 170 0.81 -12.24 10.59
N ALA A 171 -0.25 -11.43 10.70
CA ALA A 171 -1.60 -11.91 10.98
C ALA A 171 -2.14 -12.77 9.83
N LEU A 172 -2.67 -13.95 10.13
CA LEU A 172 -3.14 -14.86 9.08
C LEU A 172 -4.36 -14.34 8.34
N TYR A 173 -5.25 -13.64 9.05
CA TYR A 173 -6.52 -13.19 8.47
C TYR A 173 -6.36 -12.16 7.37
N ILE A 174 -5.27 -11.38 7.36
CA ILE A 174 -5.09 -10.23 6.46
C ILE A 174 -4.44 -10.61 5.12
N ILE A 175 -3.78 -11.77 5.04
CA ILE A 175 -3.04 -12.24 3.85
C ILE A 175 -3.92 -12.25 2.60
N ILE A 176 -5.10 -12.89 2.68
CA ILE A 176 -6.02 -12.98 1.54
C ILE A 176 -6.65 -11.61 1.21
N PRO A 177 -7.15 -10.84 2.19
CA PRO A 177 -7.58 -9.45 1.96
C PRO A 177 -6.58 -8.56 1.23
N GLU A 178 -5.28 -8.64 1.55
CA GLU A 178 -4.25 -7.83 0.89
C GLU A 178 -3.97 -8.25 -0.56
N ILE A 179 -4.02 -9.56 -0.84
CA ILE A 179 -4.00 -10.08 -2.20
C ILE A 179 -5.20 -9.55 -2.98
N ILE A 180 -6.40 -9.63 -2.38
CA ILE A 180 -7.63 -9.11 -2.98
C ILE A 180 -7.49 -7.62 -3.24
N LEU A 181 -6.98 -6.84 -2.28
CA LEU A 181 -6.75 -5.39 -2.40
C LEU A 181 -5.91 -5.06 -3.64
N GLY A 182 -4.80 -5.75 -3.86
CA GLY A 182 -3.98 -5.56 -5.06
C GLY A 182 -4.74 -5.84 -6.35
N ILE A 183 -5.42 -6.99 -6.41
CA ILE A 183 -6.21 -7.42 -7.58
C ILE A 183 -7.30 -6.40 -7.91
N ILE A 184 -8.11 -6.00 -6.93
CA ILE A 184 -9.22 -5.07 -7.15
C ILE A 184 -8.72 -3.64 -7.42
N THR A 185 -7.57 -3.25 -6.88
CA THR A 185 -6.94 -1.96 -7.20
C THR A 185 -6.48 -1.94 -8.65
N PHE A 186 -5.84 -3.00 -9.13
CA PHE A 186 -5.41 -3.13 -10.52
C PHE A 186 -6.59 -3.19 -11.49
N TYR A 187 -7.61 -3.98 -11.17
CA TYR A 187 -8.84 -4.02 -11.96
C TYR A 187 -9.53 -2.66 -12.00
N GLY A 188 -9.70 -2.01 -10.84
CA GLY A 188 -10.35 -0.71 -10.72
C GLY A 188 -9.61 0.40 -11.45
N TYR A 189 -8.27 0.40 -11.41
CA TYR A 189 -7.45 1.33 -12.17
C TYR A 189 -7.68 1.17 -13.68
N ASN A 190 -7.60 -0.05 -14.19
CA ASN A 190 -7.80 -0.34 -15.61
C ASN A 190 -9.22 0.00 -16.10
N LEU A 191 -10.24 -0.18 -15.26
CA LEU A 191 -11.61 0.17 -15.58
C LEU A 191 -11.79 1.68 -15.88
N ILE A 192 -10.97 2.53 -15.26
CA ILE A 192 -11.08 4.00 -15.35
C ILE A 192 -9.89 4.69 -16.03
N LEU A 193 -8.94 3.94 -16.58
CA LEU A 193 -7.67 4.45 -17.11
C LEU A 193 -7.89 5.62 -18.08
N ASP A 194 -8.81 5.46 -19.03
CA ASP A 194 -9.15 6.43 -20.08
C ASP A 194 -10.41 7.25 -19.76
N LYS A 195 -10.82 7.27 -18.50
CA LYS A 195 -12.04 7.96 -18.06
C LYS A 195 -11.72 9.24 -17.28
N ASN A 196 -12.77 10.00 -16.98
CA ASN A 196 -12.65 11.22 -16.19
C ASN A 196 -12.02 10.93 -14.81
N HIS A 197 -11.02 11.73 -14.41
CA HIS A 197 -10.36 11.62 -13.11
C HIS A 197 -11.30 11.68 -11.91
N LEU A 198 -12.47 12.30 -12.03
CA LEU A 198 -13.50 12.29 -10.99
C LEU A 198 -13.98 10.87 -10.63
N LEU A 199 -13.91 9.91 -11.55
CA LEU A 199 -14.30 8.51 -11.28
C LEU A 199 -13.31 7.78 -10.36
N LYS A 200 -12.10 8.32 -10.15
CA LYS A 200 -11.14 7.75 -9.20
C LYS A 200 -11.69 7.73 -7.77
N ILE A 201 -12.47 8.74 -7.40
CA ILE A 201 -13.07 8.86 -6.06
C ILE A 201 -14.06 7.72 -5.77
N PRO A 202 -15.16 7.54 -6.53
CA PRO A 202 -16.12 6.46 -6.26
C PRO A 202 -15.52 5.06 -6.45
N VAL A 203 -14.57 4.87 -7.38
CA VAL A 203 -13.90 3.58 -7.55
C VAL A 203 -12.98 3.26 -6.37
N ALA A 204 -12.16 4.22 -5.93
CA ALA A 204 -11.31 4.05 -4.75
C ALA A 204 -12.14 3.79 -3.49
N PHE A 205 -13.26 4.50 -3.32
CA PHE A 205 -14.18 4.26 -2.20
C PHE A 205 -14.78 2.85 -2.25
N THR A 206 -15.18 2.37 -3.43
CA THR A 206 -15.68 1.00 -3.61
C THR A 206 -14.61 -0.04 -3.27
N ILE A 207 -13.37 0.18 -3.71
CA ILE A 207 -12.24 -0.70 -3.38
C ILE A 207 -12.00 -0.75 -1.87
N MET A 208 -12.07 0.40 -1.19
CA MET A 208 -11.96 0.46 0.27
C MET A 208 -13.05 -0.40 0.95
N LEU A 209 -14.31 -0.28 0.52
CA LEU A 209 -15.40 -1.09 1.07
C LEU A 209 -15.20 -2.59 0.84
N LEU A 210 -14.74 -2.98 -0.35
CA LEU A 210 -14.44 -4.38 -0.68
C LEU A 210 -13.28 -4.92 0.17
N TYR A 211 -12.23 -4.13 0.36
CA TYR A 211 -11.10 -4.49 1.21
C TYR A 211 -11.53 -4.65 2.67
N LEU A 212 -12.25 -3.67 3.23
CA LEU A 212 -12.79 -3.76 4.59
C LEU A 212 -13.68 -4.99 4.75
N GLY A 213 -14.63 -5.21 3.84
CA GLY A 213 -15.50 -6.38 3.87
C GLY A 213 -14.73 -7.69 3.80
N SER A 214 -13.69 -7.76 2.97
CA SER A 214 -12.78 -8.90 2.89
C SER A 214 -12.02 -9.12 4.19
N ALA A 215 -11.43 -8.08 4.77
CA ALA A 215 -10.66 -8.17 6.02
C ALA A 215 -11.53 -8.69 7.18
N VAL A 216 -12.75 -8.15 7.32
CA VAL A 216 -13.72 -8.59 8.34
C VAL A 216 -14.17 -10.03 8.08
N PHE A 217 -14.45 -10.39 6.82
CA PHE A 217 -14.87 -11.76 6.48
C PHE A 217 -13.79 -12.79 6.83
N PHE A 218 -12.53 -12.54 6.44
CA PHE A 218 -11.44 -13.47 6.72
C PHE A 218 -11.04 -13.49 8.19
N TYR A 219 -11.15 -12.36 8.90
CA TYR A 219 -11.06 -12.34 10.36
C TYR A 219 -12.08 -13.29 10.98
N PHE A 220 -13.37 -13.16 10.63
CA PHE A 220 -14.41 -14.03 11.15
C PHE A 220 -14.16 -15.50 10.80
N LEU A 221 -13.83 -15.79 9.54
CA LEU A 221 -13.59 -17.17 9.10
C LEU A 221 -12.42 -17.83 9.83
N ILE A 222 -11.29 -17.14 9.94
CA ILE A 222 -10.06 -17.71 10.50
C ILE A 222 -10.13 -17.71 12.03
N GLU A 223 -10.32 -16.53 12.63
CA GLU A 223 -10.22 -16.35 14.08
C GLU A 223 -11.48 -16.79 14.83
N ARG A 224 -12.65 -16.79 14.17
CA ARG A 224 -13.95 -17.08 14.81
C ARG A 224 -14.65 -18.33 14.29
N VAL A 225 -14.08 -19.08 13.35
CA VAL A 225 -14.69 -20.35 12.88
C VAL A 225 -13.65 -21.47 12.83
N ILE A 226 -12.51 -21.25 12.20
CA ILE A 226 -11.51 -22.31 12.00
C ILE A 226 -10.71 -22.58 13.29
N PHE A 227 -10.34 -21.53 14.02
CA PHE A 227 -9.42 -21.62 15.15
C PHE A 227 -10.04 -21.26 16.51
N LEU A 228 -11.38 -21.28 16.61
CA LEU A 228 -12.09 -21.21 17.90
C LEU A 228 -11.87 -22.46 18.75
#